data_AF-A0A1T4MEV5-F1
#
_entry.id   AF-A0A1T4MEV5-F1
#
_cell.length_a   1.000
_cell.length_b   1.000
_cell.length_c   1.000
_cell.angle_alpha   90.00
_cell.angle_beta   90.00
_cell.angle_gamma   90.00
#
_symmetry.space_group_name_H-M   'P 1'
#
loop_
_entity.id
_entity.type
_entity.pdbx_description
1 polymer ?
#
loop_
_entity_poly.entity_id
_entity_poly.type
_entity_poly.pdbx_seq_one_letter_code
_entity_poly.pdbx_strand_id
1 'polypeptide(L)' 'MRILNFTSAGLVAILAVMTACGTDFEIDTFKDTRDGQEYKTIQLGGHIWMAENMRYNIGRNICSRPLNPAQPA' A
#
# COMPACT_ATOMS: atom_id res chain seq x y z
N MET A 1 -7.21 29.44 36.48
CA MET A 1 -7.03 27.98 36.37
C MET A 1 -6.81 27.64 34.90
N ARG A 2 -5.85 26.72 34.64
CA ARG A 2 -5.69 25.81 33.48
C ARG A 2 -4.59 26.06 32.41
N ILE A 3 -3.80 24.99 32.26
CA ILE A 3 -2.93 24.46 31.19
C ILE A 3 -1.70 25.29 30.72
N LEU A 4 -0.53 24.77 31.09
CA LEU A 4 0.79 25.17 30.58
C LEU A 4 1.05 24.49 29.23
N ASN A 5 0.98 25.26 28.15
CA ASN A 5 1.48 24.86 26.84
C ASN A 5 3.01 24.94 26.85
N PHE A 6 3.69 23.79 26.74
CA PHE A 6 5.15 23.72 26.74
C PHE A 6 5.71 24.16 25.38
N THR A 7 5.97 25.46 25.22
CA THR A 7 6.66 26.00 24.04
C THR A 7 8.18 25.90 24.24
N SER A 8 8.76 24.71 24.00
CA SER A 8 10.21 24.58 23.86
C SER A 8 10.61 24.91 22.42
N ALA A 9 11.47 25.92 22.25
CA ALA A 9 11.90 26.42 20.95
C ALA A 9 12.52 25.32 20.04
N GLY A 10 13.05 24.24 20.62
CA GLY A 10 13.57 23.09 19.89
C GLY A 10 12.48 22.21 19.27
N LEU A 11 11.35 22.04 19.95
CA LEU A 11 10.20 21.31 19.41
C LEU A 11 9.49 22.13 18.34
N VAL A 12 9.46 23.46 18.49
CA VAL A 12 8.97 24.39 17.45
C VAL A 12 9.88 24.39 16.22
N ALA A 13 11.20 24.31 16.38
CA ALA A 13 12.13 24.25 15.25
C ALA A 13 12.03 22.91 14.49
N ILE A 14 11.96 21.77 15.19
CA ILE A 14 11.77 20.46 14.55
C ILE A 14 10.39 20.36 13.90
N LEU A 15 9.35 20.88 14.54
CA LEU A 15 8.00 20.95 13.96
C LEU A 15 7.95 21.88 12.75
N ALA A 16 8.66 23.02 12.79
CA ALA A 16 8.78 23.95 11.66
C ALA A 16 9.57 23.34 10.48
N VAL A 17 10.60 22.54 10.74
CA VAL A 17 11.38 21.84 9.69
C VAL A 17 10.53 20.75 9.01
N MET A 18 9.75 19.98 9.78
CA MET A 18 8.83 18.97 9.22
C MET A 18 7.62 19.60 8.51
N THR A 19 7.29 20.87 8.81
CA THR A 19 6.21 21.61 8.14
C THR A 19 6.71 22.35 6.89
N ALA A 20 8.00 22.71 6.82
CA ALA A 20 8.61 23.37 5.66
C ALA A 20 9.15 22.39 4.60
N CYS A 21 9.59 21.20 5.02
CA CYS A 21 9.93 20.10 4.11
C CYS A 21 8.71 19.18 4.03
N GLY A 22 7.84 19.41 3.05
CA GLY A 22 6.67 18.58 2.83
C GLY A 22 7.09 17.12 2.64
N THR A 23 6.75 16.26 3.61
CA THR A 23 6.82 14.81 3.41
C THR A 23 5.53 14.40 2.74
N ASP A 24 5.43 14.60 1.43
CA ASP A 24 4.32 14.06 0.64
C ASP A 24 4.58 12.56 0.44
N PHE A 25 3.98 11.76 1.31
CA PHE A 25 3.92 10.32 1.14
C PHE A 25 2.58 9.99 0.50
N GLU A 26 2.58 9.90 -0.82
CA GLU A 26 1.40 9.53 -1.58
C GLU A 26 1.16 8.02 -1.44
N ILE A 27 0.06 7.66 -0.76
CA ILE A 27 -0.45 6.30 -0.70
C ILE A 27 -1.57 6.16 -1.72
N ASP A 28 -1.45 5.16 -2.58
CA ASP A 28 -2.44 4.82 -3.58
C ASP A 28 -2.81 3.32 -3.51
N THR A 29 -3.80 2.90 -4.29
CA THR A 29 -4.21 1.49 -4.39
C THR A 29 -4.18 0.99 -5.83
N PHE A 30 -3.44 -0.10 -6.04
CA PHE A 30 -3.42 -0.85 -7.28
C PHE A 30 -4.39 -2.02 -7.21
N LYS A 31 -5.36 -2.07 -8.12
CA LYS A 31 -6.29 -3.19 -8.27
C LYS A 31 -5.86 -4.13 -9.38
N ASP A 32 -5.57 -5.36 -9.03
CA ASP A 32 -5.31 -6.43 -9.99
C ASP A 32 -6.63 -6.93 -10.58
N THR A 33 -6.83 -6.72 -11.87
CA THR A 33 -8.06 -7.13 -12.58
C THR A 33 -8.16 -8.63 -12.80
N ARG A 34 -7.06 -9.39 -12.61
CA ARG A 34 -7.02 -10.84 -12.87
C ARG A 34 -7.71 -11.64 -11.78
N ASP A 35 -7.61 -11.17 -10.55
CA ASP A 35 -8.14 -11.83 -9.36
C ASP A 35 -8.94 -10.90 -8.44
N GLY A 36 -9.04 -9.61 -8.78
CA GLY A 36 -9.79 -8.60 -8.06
C GLY A 36 -9.09 -8.08 -6.80
N GLN A 37 -7.82 -8.44 -6.58
CA GLN A 37 -7.11 -8.08 -5.36
C GLN A 37 -6.56 -6.66 -5.41
N GLU A 38 -6.72 -5.95 -4.30
CA GLU A 38 -6.21 -4.60 -4.13
C GLU A 38 -4.94 -4.64 -3.28
N TYR A 39 -3.96 -3.86 -3.70
CA TYR A 39 -2.63 -3.73 -3.12
C TYR A 39 -2.32 -2.26 -2.88
N LYS A 40 -1.83 -1.93 -1.69
CA LYS A 40 -1.37 -0.58 -1.39
C LYS A 40 -0.07 -0.30 -2.14
N THR A 41 0.02 0.89 -2.71
CA THR A 41 1.20 1.40 -3.39
C THR A 41 1.66 2.70 -2.77
N ILE A 42 2.96 2.96 -2.85
CA ILE A 42 3.61 4.12 -2.24
C ILE A 42 4.50 4.76 -3.29
N GLN A 43 4.47 6.09 -3.39
CA GLN A 43 5.36 6.81 -4.31
C GLN A 43 6.67 7.18 -3.59
N LEU A 44 7.79 6.60 -4.03
CA LEU A 44 9.12 6.92 -3.52
C LEU A 44 10.05 7.26 -4.68
N GLY A 45 10.66 8.45 -4.62
CA GLY A 45 11.65 8.88 -5.60
C GLY A 45 11.15 8.93 -7.04
N GLY A 46 9.86 9.19 -7.26
CA GLY A 46 9.23 9.21 -8.58
C GLY A 46 8.82 7.83 -9.13
N HIS A 47 8.99 6.77 -8.34
CA HIS A 47 8.54 5.43 -8.67
C HIS A 47 7.43 4.97 -7.72
N ILE A 48 6.51 4.17 -8.25
CA ILE A 48 5.42 3.59 -7.47
C ILE A 48 5.82 2.17 -7.08
N TRP A 49 5.86 1.90 -5.77
CA TRP A 49 6.22 0.61 -5.19
C TRP A 49 5.01 -0.01 -4.51
N MET A 50 4.89 -1.34 -4.54
CA MET A 50 3.91 -2.04 -3.71
C MET A 50 4.39 -2.06 -2.26
N ALA A 51 3.50 -1.68 -1.34
CA ALA A 51 3.75 -1.74 0.11
C ALA A 51 3.44 -3.13 0.70
N GLU A 52 2.83 -4.02 -0.09
CA GLU A 52 2.36 -5.34 0.32
C GLU A 52 2.89 -6.42 -0.62
N ASN A 53 3.11 -7.63 -0.09
CA ASN A 53 3.50 -8.77 -0.92
C ASN A 53 2.35 -9.19 -1.86
N MET A 54 2.68 -9.46 -3.12
CA MET A 54 1.70 -9.91 -4.12
C MET A 54 1.18 -11.30 -3.74
N ARG A 55 -0.14 -11.45 -3.62
CA ARG A 55 -0.82 -12.69 -3.19
C ARG A 55 -1.69 -13.26 -4.31
N TYR A 56 -1.13 -13.37 -5.51
CA TYR A 56 -1.85 -13.72 -6.73
C TYR A 56 -2.66 -15.03 -6.61
N ASN A 57 -3.96 -14.96 -6.85
CA ASN A 57 -4.85 -16.12 -6.81
C ASN A 57 -5.20 -16.56 -8.24
N ILE A 58 -4.62 -17.67 -8.69
CA ILE A 58 -4.85 -18.25 -10.02
C ILE A 58 -6.25 -18.87 -10.21
N GLY A 59 -7.14 -18.75 -9.22
CA GLY A 59 -8.41 -19.47 -9.22
C GLY A 59 -8.18 -20.99 -9.26
N ARG A 60 -9.24 -21.76 -9.52
CA ARG A 60 -9.08 -23.20 -9.77
C ARG A 60 -8.20 -23.39 -10.99
N ASN A 61 -6.92 -23.71 -10.77
CA ASN A 61 -6.01 -24.07 -11.85
C ASN A 61 -6.49 -25.37 -12.51
N ILE A 62 -6.20 -25.53 -13.80
CA ILE A 62 -6.61 -26.70 -14.57
C ILE A 62 -6.07 -28.02 -13.97
N CYS A 63 -5.04 -27.91 -13.14
CA CYS A 63 -4.41 -29.01 -12.39
C CYS A 63 -5.15 -29.40 -11.09
N SER A 64 -6.09 -28.59 -10.59
CA SER A 64 -6.97 -28.94 -9.45
C SER A 64 -8.22 -29.70 -9.88
N ARG A 65 -8.38 -29.99 -11.18
CA ARG A 65 -9.52 -30.76 -11.67
C ARG A 65 -9.18 -32.25 -11.65
N PRO A 66 -9.91 -33.11 -10.91
CA PRO A 66 -9.84 -34.54 -11.20
C PRO A 66 -10.30 -34.69 -12.65
N LEU A 67 -9.45 -35.27 -13.51
CA LEU A 67 -9.78 -35.54 -14.90
C LEU A 67 -11.05 -36.40 -14.92
N ASN A 68 -12.19 -35.80 -15.25
CA ASN A 68 -13.38 -36.56 -15.57
C ASN A 68 -13.19 -37.05 -17.02
N PRO A 69 -13.15 -38.37 -17.28
CA PRO A 69 -12.84 -38.94 -18.60
C PRO A 69 -13.88 -38.65 -19.70
N ALA A 70 -14.84 -37.77 -19.47
CA ALA A 70 -15.99 -37.53 -20.36
C ALA A 70 -16.02 -36.14 -21.03
N GLN A 71 -14.90 -35.45 -21.22
CA GLN A 71 -14.92 -34.16 -21.95
C GLN A 71 -14.07 -34.24 -23.23
N PRO A 72 -14.68 -34.10 -24.42
CA PRO A 72 -13.96 -34.18 -25.70
C PRO A 72 -13.11 -32.93 -25.93
N ALA A 73 -12.10 -33.11 -26.78
CA ALA A 73 -11.08 -32.13 -27.17
C ALA A 73 -11.64 -30.85 -27.78
#